data_AF-A0A7V6P078-F1
#
_entry.id   AF-A0A7V6P078-F1
#
_cell.length_a   1.000
_cell.length_b   1.000
_cell.length_c   1.000
_cell.angle_alpha   90.00
_cell.angle_beta   90.00
_cell.angle_gamma   90.00
#
_symmetry.space_group_name_H-M   'P 1'
#
loop_
_entity.id
_entity.type
_entity.pdbx_description
1 polymer ?
#
loop_
_entity_poly.entity_id
_entity_poly.type
_entity_poly.pdbx_seq_one_letter_code
_entity_poly.pdbx_strand_id
1 'polypeptide(L)'
;MEQKRTCHNCTKGTVITINGDILCKINGVVSPDYVCASHRFIPTEKTYKQLNYKCTDCENFVEVIASQRNNIVYGTCQLFSIRKFEGANRSACSKFVRKKKVELYSQGSG
;
A
#
# COMPACT_ATOMS: atom_id res chain seq x y z
N MET A 1 25.43 -7.77 -5.33
CA MET A 1 24.87 -9.01 -5.92
C MET A 1 23.74 -8.61 -6.85
N GLU A 2 23.86 -8.89 -8.15
CA GLU A 2 22.79 -8.59 -9.10
C GLU A 2 21.67 -9.63 -8.95
N GLN A 3 20.41 -9.18 -8.86
CA GLN A 3 19.28 -10.10 -8.81
C GLN A 3 19.07 -10.74 -10.19
N LYS A 4 19.00 -12.08 -10.24
CA LYS A 4 18.66 -12.80 -11.48
C LYS A 4 17.26 -12.39 -11.95
N ARG A 5 17.13 -12.03 -13.22
CA ARG A 5 15.83 -11.73 -13.84
C ARG A 5 15.00 -13.00 -13.88
N THR A 6 13.76 -12.94 -13.41
CA THR A 6 12.78 -14.03 -13.49
C THR A 6 11.36 -13.46 -13.58
N CYS A 7 10.39 -14.24 -14.04
CA CYS A 7 8.99 -13.82 -14.04
C CYS A 7 8.45 -13.64 -12.62
N HIS A 8 9.07 -14.30 -11.62
CA HIS A 8 8.77 -14.08 -10.22
C HIS A 8 9.03 -12.63 -9.76
N ASN A 9 10.08 -11.98 -10.26
CA ASN A 9 10.38 -10.57 -9.96
C ASN A 9 9.97 -9.60 -11.08
N CYS A 10 9.04 -10.01 -11.95
CA CYS A 10 8.54 -9.20 -13.07
C CYS A 10 7.22 -8.51 -12.72
N THR A 11 7.07 -7.22 -13.07
CA THR A 11 5.81 -6.44 -12.95
C THR A 11 4.60 -7.06 -13.66
N LYS A 12 4.84 -7.97 -14.61
CA LYS A 12 3.82 -8.65 -15.41
C LYS A 12 3.50 -10.06 -14.92
N GLY A 13 4.19 -10.52 -13.87
CA GLY A 13 3.99 -11.82 -13.25
C GLY A 13 3.06 -11.72 -12.05
N THR A 14 2.18 -12.70 -11.88
CA THR A 14 1.42 -12.91 -10.64
C THR A 14 1.64 -14.33 -10.17
N VAL A 15 2.03 -14.51 -8.90
CA VAL A 15 2.22 -15.84 -8.32
C VAL A 15 0.87 -16.53 -8.19
N ILE A 16 0.75 -17.73 -8.75
CA ILE A 16 -0.38 -18.63 -8.56
C ILE A 16 -0.17 -19.34 -7.22
N THR A 17 -0.97 -19.00 -6.23
CA THR A 17 -0.79 -19.47 -4.84
C THR A 17 -0.94 -20.97 -4.66
N ILE A 18 -1.59 -21.67 -5.60
CA ILE A 18 -1.88 -23.11 -5.49
C ILE A 18 -0.65 -23.96 -5.78
N ASN A 19 0.17 -23.58 -6.77
CA ASN A 19 1.30 -24.38 -7.25
C ASN A 19 2.63 -23.62 -7.31
N GLY A 20 2.63 -22.30 -7.05
CA GLY A 20 3.83 -21.47 -7.07
C GLY A 20 4.26 -20.99 -8.46
N ASP A 21 3.59 -21.43 -9.53
CA ASP A 21 3.86 -20.94 -10.89
C ASP A 21 3.53 -19.45 -11.03
N ILE A 22 4.02 -18.85 -12.12
CA ILE A 22 3.76 -17.45 -12.42
C ILE A 22 2.78 -17.36 -13.58
N LEU A 23 1.67 -16.66 -13.37
CA LEU A 23 0.84 -16.18 -14.46
C LEU A 23 1.51 -14.95 -15.10
N CYS A 24 2.21 -15.17 -16.21
CA CYS A 24 2.78 -14.13 -17.05
C CYS A 24 1.71 -13.54 -17.96
N LYS A 25 1.52 -12.22 -17.91
CA LYS A 25 0.54 -11.52 -18.78
C LYS A 25 0.78 -11.72 -20.29
N ILE A 26 1.99 -12.11 -20.70
CA ILE A 26 2.37 -12.30 -22.11
C ILE A 26 2.36 -13.77 -22.51
N ASN A 27 2.91 -14.65 -21.68
CA ASN A 27 3.18 -16.05 -22.03
C ASN A 27 2.26 -17.07 -21.33
N GLY A 28 1.31 -16.62 -20.50
CA GLY A 28 0.45 -17.51 -19.72
C GLY A 28 1.17 -18.07 -18.49
N VAL A 29 0.87 -19.31 -18.11
CA VAL A 29 1.48 -19.97 -16.94
C VAL A 29 2.92 -20.36 -17.28
N VAL A 30 3.87 -19.90 -16.47
CA VAL A 30 5.30 -20.17 -16.63
C VAL A 30 5.93 -20.54 -15.29
N SER A 31 7.06 -21.22 -15.32
CA SER A 31 7.82 -21.54 -14.10
C SER A 31 8.37 -20.28 -13.42
N PRO A 32 8.62 -20.32 -12.09
CA PRO A 32 9.15 -19.17 -11.33
C PRO A 32 10.49 -18.63 -11.83
N ASP A 33 11.30 -19.49 -12.44
CA ASP A 33 12.63 -19.20 -12.96
C ASP A 33 12.63 -18.76 -14.44
N TYR A 34 11.49 -18.86 -15.13
CA TYR A 34 11.34 -18.43 -16.53
C TYR A 34 11.54 -16.91 -16.69
N VAL A 35 12.14 -16.47 -17.79
CA VAL A 35 12.34 -15.04 -18.10
C VAL A 35 11.60 -14.66 -19.38
N CYS A 36 10.57 -13.84 -19.26
CA CYS A 36 9.87 -13.33 -20.43
C CYS A 36 10.71 -12.30 -21.21
N ALA A 37 10.58 -12.28 -22.53
CA ALA A 37 11.34 -11.39 -23.42
C ALA A 37 11.19 -9.89 -23.07
N SER A 38 10.04 -9.49 -22.53
CA SER A 38 9.77 -8.11 -22.10
C SER A 38 9.78 -7.95 -20.58
N HIS A 39 10.72 -8.61 -19.89
CA HIS A 39 10.91 -8.53 -18.44
C HIS A 39 11.05 -7.08 -17.96
N ARG A 40 10.40 -6.75 -16.84
CA ARG A 40 10.53 -5.48 -16.13
C ARG A 40 10.48 -5.77 -14.64
N PHE A 41 11.56 -5.47 -13.92
CA PHE A 41 11.62 -5.65 -12.48
C PHE A 41 10.44 -4.98 -11.77
N ILE A 42 9.86 -5.67 -10.78
CA ILE A 42 8.97 -5.05 -9.81
C ILE A 42 9.74 -3.90 -9.17
N PRO A 43 9.24 -2.65 -9.25
CA PRO A 43 9.89 -1.52 -8.60
C PRO A 43 10.15 -1.82 -7.13
N THR A 44 11.37 -1.55 -6.66
CA THR A 44 11.77 -1.73 -5.25
C THR A 44 11.01 -0.77 -4.32
N GLU A 45 10.35 0.24 -4.89
CA GLU A 45 9.44 1.09 -4.16
C GLU A 45 8.30 0.25 -3.60
N LYS A 46 8.35 0.04 -2.28
CA LYS A 46 7.30 -0.64 -1.53
C LYS A 46 5.97 -0.05 -1.95
N THR A 47 5.15 -0.83 -2.64
CA THR A 47 3.78 -0.40 -2.94
C THR A 47 3.11 0.03 -1.63
N TYR A 48 2.25 1.04 -1.63
CA TYR A 48 1.58 1.50 -0.40
C TYR A 48 0.94 0.35 0.43
N LYS A 49 0.58 -0.75 -0.24
CA LYS A 49 0.10 -2.00 0.38
C LYS A 49 1.14 -2.72 1.25
N GLN A 50 2.43 -2.62 0.94
CA GLN A 50 3.54 -3.25 1.69
C GLN A 50 4.02 -2.40 2.87
N LEU A 51 3.59 -1.14 2.96
CA LEU A 51 3.98 -0.22 4.04
C LEU A 51 3.03 -0.25 5.23
N ASN A 52 2.03 -1.14 5.23
CA ASN A 52 1.02 -1.29 6.28
C ASN A 52 0.30 0.02 6.65
N TYR A 53 0.26 1.01 5.74
CA TYR A 53 -0.43 2.26 5.97
C TYR A 53 -1.91 2.03 6.21
N LYS A 54 -2.46 2.79 7.15
CA LYS A 54 -3.88 2.77 7.52
C LYS A 54 -4.60 3.94 6.90
N CYS A 55 -5.93 3.91 6.91
CA CYS A 55 -6.73 5.06 6.49
C CYS A 55 -6.40 6.30 7.34
N THR A 56 -6.06 6.15 8.63
CA THR A 56 -5.65 7.26 9.51
C THR A 56 -4.42 8.03 9.01
N ASP A 57 -3.52 7.38 8.28
CA ASP A 57 -2.30 7.98 7.71
C ASP A 57 -2.59 8.78 6.42
N CYS A 58 -3.82 8.72 5.89
CA CYS A 58 -4.19 9.27 4.60
C CYS A 58 -4.82 10.68 4.71
N GLU A 59 -4.41 11.63 3.87
CA GLU A 59 -5.01 12.97 3.78
C GLU A 59 -6.51 12.92 3.45
N ASN A 60 -6.95 11.91 2.69
CA ASN A 60 -8.37 11.73 2.34
C ASN A 60 -9.24 11.19 3.49
N PHE A 61 -8.64 10.82 4.63
CA PHE A 61 -9.37 10.37 5.81
C PHE A 61 -9.64 11.54 6.75
N VAL A 62 -10.92 11.87 6.88
CA VAL A 62 -11.40 12.94 7.76
C VAL A 62 -11.84 12.32 9.06
N GLU A 63 -11.11 12.66 10.12
CA GLU A 63 -11.42 12.27 11.48
C GLU A 63 -12.63 13.04 12.00
N VAL A 64 -13.54 12.33 12.67
CA VAL A 64 -14.77 12.92 13.22
C VAL A 64 -14.85 12.70 14.73
N ILE A 65 -14.32 11.59 15.25
CA ILE A 65 -14.32 11.28 16.68
C ILE A 65 -12.98 10.64 17.05
N ALA A 66 -12.25 11.30 17.95
CA ALA A 66 -11.04 10.79 18.58
C ALA A 66 -11.34 10.43 20.04
N SER A 67 -11.33 9.14 20.40
CA SER A 67 -11.38 8.75 21.81
C SER A 67 -9.96 8.73 22.37
N GLN A 68 -9.64 9.69 23.25
CA GLN A 68 -8.32 9.78 23.91
C GLN A 68 -7.99 8.55 24.76
N ARG A 69 -9.00 7.81 25.23
CA ARG A 69 -8.81 6.66 26.13
C ARG A 69 -8.37 5.39 25.41
N ASN A 70 -8.79 5.19 24.16
CA ASN A 70 -8.60 3.92 23.45
C ASN A 70 -7.90 4.03 22.09
N ASN A 71 -7.42 5.23 21.70
CA ASN A 71 -6.85 5.50 20.37
C ASN A 71 -7.78 5.10 19.21
N ILE A 72 -9.10 5.05 19.45
CA ILE A 72 -10.07 4.73 18.42
C ILE A 72 -10.38 6.00 17.66
N VAL A 73 -10.09 5.96 16.36
CA VAL A 73 -10.30 7.07 15.43
C VAL A 73 -11.38 6.70 14.43
N TYR A 74 -12.58 7.26 14.61
CA TYR A 74 -13.65 7.13 13.63
C TYR A 74 -13.66 8.31 12.66
N GLY A 75 -13.79 8.00 11.39
CA GLY A 75 -13.81 9.00 10.33
C GLY A 75 -14.46 8.49 9.06
N THR A 76 -14.37 9.31 8.02
CA THR A 76 -14.87 9.01 6.68
C THR A 76 -13.73 9.16 5.66
N CYS A 77 -13.88 8.52 4.50
CA CYS A 77 -12.97 8.73 3.40
C CYS A 77 -13.68 9.58 2.36
N GLN A 78 -13.17 10.78 2.10
CA GLN A 78 -13.82 11.75 1.21
C GLN A 78 -14.08 11.19 -0.21
N LEU A 79 -13.29 10.20 -0.63
CA LEU A 79 -13.36 9.62 -1.97
C LEU A 79 -14.29 8.40 -2.08
N PHE A 80 -14.54 7.68 -0.98
CA PHE A 80 -15.13 6.33 -1.07
C PHE A 80 -16.18 5.99 -0.03
N SER A 81 -16.26 6.73 1.09
CA SER A 81 -17.19 6.37 2.16
C SER A 81 -17.82 7.61 2.77
N ILE A 82 -19.14 7.70 2.62
CA ILE A 82 -19.99 8.64 3.37
C ILE A 82 -20.23 8.19 4.81
N ARG A 83 -20.07 6.88 5.09
CA ARG A 83 -20.31 6.30 6.42
C ARG A 83 -19.04 6.35 7.27
N LYS A 84 -19.22 6.57 8.58
CA LYS A 84 -18.15 6.54 9.56
C LYS A 84 -17.61 5.12 9.71
N PHE A 85 -16.29 4.98 9.79
CA PHE A 85 -15.60 3.73 10.06
C PHE A 85 -14.34 3.99 10.88
N GLU A 86 -13.85 2.95 11.55
CA GLU A 86 -12.61 3.01 12.30
C GLU A 86 -11.40 2.97 11.35
N GLY A 87 -10.65 4.07 11.28
CA GLY A 87 -9.59 4.24 10.28
C GLY A 87 -8.35 3.38 10.54
N ALA A 88 -8.03 3.13 11.81
CA ALA A 88 -6.85 2.36 12.22
C ALA A 88 -6.94 0.86 11.83
N ASN A 89 -8.17 0.34 11.75
CA ASN A 89 -8.45 -1.05 11.41
C ASN A 89 -8.61 -1.29 9.90
N ARG A 90 -8.47 -0.26 9.06
CA ARG A 90 -8.54 -0.38 7.60
C ARG A 90 -7.21 -0.03 6.93
N SER A 91 -6.74 -0.93 6.07
CA SER A 91 -5.58 -0.68 5.21
C SER A 91 -5.86 0.42 4.19
N ALA A 92 -4.83 1.20 3.88
CA ALA A 92 -4.88 2.26 2.89
C ALA A 92 -5.23 1.72 1.48
N CYS A 93 -6.06 2.46 0.75
CA CYS A 93 -6.51 2.11 -0.59
C CYS A 93 -5.53 2.58 -1.68
N SER A 94 -5.87 2.33 -2.95
CA SER A 94 -5.08 2.76 -4.11
C SER A 94 -5.04 4.28 -4.35
N LYS A 95 -5.85 5.07 -3.62
CA LYS A 95 -5.82 6.56 -3.65
C LYS A 95 -5.18 7.16 -2.40
N PHE A 96 -4.33 6.39 -1.73
CA PHE A 96 -3.61 6.85 -0.55
C PHE A 96 -2.71 8.05 -0.87
N VAL A 97 -2.81 9.07 -0.03
CA VAL A 97 -1.92 10.23 0.01
C VAL A 97 -1.50 10.40 1.46
N ARG A 98 -0.20 10.36 1.76
CA ARG A 98 0.31 10.38 3.14
C ARG A 98 0.13 11.76 3.75
N LYS A 99 -0.46 11.84 4.96
CA LYS A 99 -0.50 13.09 5.75
C LYS A 99 0.91 13.61 6.00
N LYS A 100 1.16 14.88 5.68
CA LYS A 100 2.36 15.58 6.12
C LYS A 100 2.31 15.76 7.64
N LYS A 101 3.36 15.35 8.38
CA LYS A 101 3.48 15.71 9.79
C LYS A 101 3.66 17.23 9.86
N VAL A 102 2.76 17.92 10.54
CA VAL A 102 3.00 19.30 10.94
C VAL A 102 3.98 19.26 12.09
N GLU A 103 5.24 19.65 11.84
CA GLU A 103 6.18 19.97 12.91
C GLU A 103 5.69 21.27 13.55
N LEU A 104 5.04 21.15 14.71
CA LEU A 104 4.73 22.30 15.56
C LEU A 104 6.07 22.83 16.09
N TYR A 105 6.61 23.85 15.44
CA TYR A 105 7.62 24.71 16.06
C TYR A 105 6.95 25.39 17.25
N SER A 106 7.23 24.91 18.46
CA SER A 106 6.93 25.62 19.70
C SER A 106 7.73 26.93 19.68
N GLN A 107 7.08 28.04 19.31
CA GLN A 107 7.61 29.36 19.59
C GLN A 107 7.54 29.57 21.11
N GLY A 108 8.69 29.50 21.77
CA GLY A 108 8.84 29.96 23.14
C GLY A 108 8.61 31.46 23.19
N SER A 109 7.60 31.87 23.95
CA SER A 109 7.40 33.24 24.40
C SER A 109 8.46 33.58 25.46
N GLY A 110 9.23 34.64 25.21
CA GLY A 110 10.03 35.32 26.23
C GLY A 110 9.19 36.15 27.18
#